data_AF-A0A3B9GDJ6-F1
#
_entry.id   AF-A0A3B9GDJ6-F1
#
_cell.length_a   1.000
_cell.length_b   1.000
_cell.length_c   1.000
_cell.angle_alpha   90.00
_cell.angle_beta   90.00
_cell.angle_gamma   90.00
#
_symmetry.space_group_name_H-M   'P 1'
#
loop_
_entity.id
_entity.type
_entity.pdbx_description
1 polymer ?
#
loop_
_entity_poly.entity_id
_entity_poly.type
_entity_poly.pdbx_seq_one_letter_code
_entity_poly.pdbx_strand_id
1 'polypeptide(L)' 'IGTKVMVTIEGGEERSMTMLGAWDGDPEKNIVSYLSEIGQALLGKVVGDVAEIHDTDTEELISVKITSIGSI' A
#
# COMPACT_ATOMS: atom_id res chain seq x y z
N ILE A 1 2.08 -14.99 2.06
CA ILE A 1 0.95 -14.06 1.79
C ILE A 1 0.83 -13.23 3.05
N GLY A 2 1.31 -12.00 2.95
CA GLY A 2 1.96 -11.29 4.03
C GLY A 2 3.09 -10.49 3.42
N THR A 3 2.76 -9.38 2.76
CA THR A 3 3.75 -8.49 2.17
C THR A 3 3.62 -7.13 2.79
N LYS A 4 4.63 -6.71 3.55
CA LYS A 4 4.72 -5.36 4.09
C LYS A 4 5.42 -4.46 3.08
N VAL A 5 4.75 -3.39 2.70
CA VAL A 5 5.21 -2.38 1.75
C VAL A 5 5.36 -1.07 2.51
N MET A 6 6.49 -0.40 2.39
CA MET A 6 6.62 0.99 2.82
C MET A 6 6.56 1.88 1.60
N VAL A 7 5.69 2.87 1.66
CA VAL A 7 5.48 3.84 0.62
C VAL A 7 5.63 5.25 1.19
N THR A 8 6.16 6.16 0.40
CA THR A 8 6.29 7.58 0.74
C THR A 8 5.41 8.38 -0.18
N ILE A 9 4.48 9.14 0.37
CA ILE A 9 3.55 10.00 -0.36
C ILE A 9 4.30 11.26 -0.80
N GLU A 10 3.89 11.88 -1.92
CA GLU A 10 4.32 13.22 -2.38
C GLU A 10 3.90 14.38 -1.43
N GLY A 11 4.14 14.20 -0.13
CA GLY A 11 4.04 15.22 0.92
C GLY A 11 5.11 15.02 2.01
N GLY A 12 6.00 14.03 1.84
CA GLY A 12 6.99 13.64 2.85
C GLY A 12 6.44 12.69 3.93
N GLU A 13 5.17 12.28 3.81
CA GLU A 13 4.55 11.33 4.73
C GLU A 13 4.90 9.90 4.32
N GLU A 14 5.49 9.14 5.24
CA GLU A 14 5.80 7.73 5.06
C GLU A 14 4.65 6.88 5.62
N ARG A 15 4.06 6.02 4.80
CA ARG A 15 3.05 5.04 5.22
C ARG A 15 3.56 3.62 5.05
N SER A 16 3.41 2.83 6.10
CA SER A 16 3.59 1.38 6.01
C SER A 16 2.25 0.72 5.74
N MET A 17 2.16 0.00 4.63
CA MET A 17 0.99 -0.76 4.24
C MET A 17 1.32 -2.25 4.31
N THR A 18 0.37 -3.07 4.74
CA THR A 18 0.57 -4.52 4.76
C THR A 18 -0.46 -5.16 3.86
N MET A 19 -0.01 -5.75 2.75
CA MET A 19 -0.85 -6.55 1.89
C MET A 19 -1.02 -7.95 2.49
N LEU A 20 -2.23 -8.25 2.97
CA LEU A 20 -2.62 -9.57 3.47
C LEU A 20 -3.65 -10.26 2.55
N GLY A 21 -3.96 -11.51 2.90
CA GLY A 21 -4.94 -12.33 2.18
C GLY A 21 -6.33 -11.68 2.17
N ALA A 22 -7.19 -12.13 1.26
CA ALA A 22 -8.50 -11.58 0.92
C ALA A 22 -9.50 -11.39 2.08
N TRP A 23 -9.16 -11.85 3.29
CA TRP A 23 -10.04 -11.90 4.46
C TRP A 23 -9.47 -11.20 5.71
N ASP A 24 -8.23 -10.70 5.67
CA ASP A 24 -7.55 -10.14 6.86
C ASP A 24 -7.31 -8.62 6.73
N GLY A 25 -8.16 -7.91 5.97
CA GLY A 25 -8.05 -6.46 5.77
C GLY A 25 -8.47 -5.68 7.03
N ASP A 26 -7.49 -5.14 7.75
CA ASP A 26 -7.68 -4.21 8.87
C ASP A 26 -7.24 -2.78 8.48
N PRO A 27 -8.16 -1.86 8.13
CA PRO A 27 -7.81 -0.48 7.77
C PRO A 27 -7.14 0.27 8.94
N GLU A 28 -7.52 -0.03 10.18
CA GLU A 28 -6.91 0.55 11.40
C GLU A 28 -5.42 0.19 11.54
N LYS A 29 -4.99 -0.93 10.95
CA LYS A 29 -3.59 -1.38 10.96
C LYS A 29 -2.87 -1.12 9.63
N ASN A 30 -3.45 -0.34 8.73
CA ASN A 30 -2.98 -0.16 7.35
C ASN A 30 -2.82 -1.50 6.60
N ILE A 31 -3.67 -2.48 6.94
CA ILE A 31 -3.68 -3.77 6.27
C ILE A 31 -4.68 -3.69 5.12
N VAL A 32 -4.18 -3.88 3.90
CA VAL A 32 -4.99 -3.88 2.69
C VAL A 32 -5.06 -5.28 2.11
N SER A 33 -6.24 -5.66 1.62
CA SER A 33 -6.40 -6.91 0.89
C SER A 33 -5.75 -6.77 -0.48
N TYR A 34 -5.06 -7.81 -0.96
CA TYR A 34 -4.54 -7.82 -2.35
C TYR A 34 -5.64 -7.69 -3.42
N LEU A 35 -6.91 -7.92 -3.04
CA LEU A 35 -8.09 -7.76 -3.89
C LEU A 35 -8.62 -6.31 -3.93
N SER A 36 -8.25 -5.46 -2.97
CA SER A 36 -8.65 -4.05 -2.96
C SER A 36 -7.94 -3.29 -4.07
N GLU A 37 -8.51 -2.18 -4.55
CA GLU A 37 -7.90 -1.34 -5.59
C GLU A 37 -6.46 -0.93 -5.23
N ILE A 38 -6.24 -0.53 -3.98
CA ILE A 38 -4.90 -0.20 -3.45
C ILE A 38 -3.97 -1.42 -3.50
N GLY A 39 -4.48 -2.59 -3.12
CA GLY A 39 -3.74 -3.85 -3.16
C GLY A 39 -3.34 -4.21 -4.59
N GLN A 40 -4.25 -4.09 -5.56
CA GLN A 40 -4.00 -4.30 -6.98
C GLN A 40 -3.01 -3.27 -7.56
N ALA A 41 -3.11 -2.00 -7.16
CA ALA A 41 -2.20 -0.93 -7.60
C ALA A 41 -0.76 -1.14 -7.10
N LEU A 42 -0.61 -1.69 -5.89
CA LEU A 42 0.68 -2.08 -5.32
C LEU A 42 1.13 -3.49 -5.75
N LEU A 43 0.22 -4.32 -6.26
CA LEU A 43 0.52 -5.68 -6.68
C LEU A 43 1.44 -5.66 -7.91
N GLY A 44 2.61 -6.28 -7.77
CA GLY A 44 3.61 -6.32 -8.85
C GLY A 44 4.50 -5.08 -8.94
N LYS A 45 4.32 -4.08 -8.06
CA LYS A 45 5.24 -2.96 -7.90
C LYS A 45 6.51 -3.39 -7.18
N VAL A 46 7.61 -2.70 -7.46
CA VAL A 46 8.94 -2.96 -6.88
C VAL A 46 9.44 -1.75 -6.09
N VAL A 47 10.45 -1.95 -5.25
CA VAL A 47 11.12 -0.86 -4.53
C VAL A 47 11.67 0.16 -5.53
N GLY A 48 11.35 1.42 -5.33
CA GLY A 48 11.71 2.55 -6.20
C GLY A 48 10.61 2.94 -7.20
N ASP A 49 9.59 2.10 -7.39
CA ASP A 49 8.47 2.38 -8.28
C ASP A 49 7.48 3.36 -7.66
N VAL A 50 6.62 3.96 -8.48
CA VAL A 50 5.56 4.87 -8.04
C VAL A 50 4.21 4.26 -8.40
N ALA A 51 3.30 4.24 -7.44
CA ALA A 51 1.94 3.76 -7.58
C ALA A 51 0.96 4.87 -7.22
N GLU A 52 -0.13 4.96 -7.97
CA GLU A 52 -1.25 5.83 -7.63
C GLU A 52 -2.27 5.00 -6.85
N ILE A 53 -2.57 5.42 -5.62
CA ILE A 53 -3.54 4.76 -4.75
C ILE A 53 -4.54 5.79 -4.25
N HIS A 54 -5.77 5.36 -3.96
CA HIS A 54 -6.73 6.22 -3.27
C HIS A 54 -6.34 6.33 -1.79
N ASP A 55 -6.30 7.55 -1.28
CA ASP A 55 -6.11 7.80 0.15
C ASP A 55 -7.30 7.20 0.93
N THR A 56 -7.00 6.53 2.03
CA THR A 56 -8.03 5.82 2.80
C THR A 56 -8.89 6.75 3.66
N ASP A 57 -8.45 7.99 3.87
CA ASP A 57 -9.16 9.04 4.61
C ASP A 57 -9.93 9.98 3.66
N THR A 58 -9.30 10.41 2.56
CA THR A 58 -9.89 11.40 1.65
C THR A 58 -10.48 10.82 0.35
N GLU A 59 -10.28 9.54 0.05
CA GLU A 59 -10.65 8.88 -1.22
C GLU A 59 -10.04 9.52 -2.48
N GLU A 60 -9.04 10.41 -2.33
CA GLU A 60 -8.37 11.07 -3.45
C GLU A 60 -7.20 10.24 -3.99
N LEU A 61 -6.95 10.31 -5.30
CA LEU A 61 -5.78 9.68 -5.92
C LEU A 61 -4.51 10.39 -5.49
N ILE A 62 -3.64 9.66 -4.79
CA ILE A 62 -2.32 10.13 -4.36
C ILE A 62 -1.21 9.25 -4.96
N SER A 63 -0.11 9.91 -5.36
CA SER A 63 1.10 9.25 -5.82
C SER A 63 1.96 8.82 -4.63
N VAL A 64 2.24 7.53 -4.53
CA VAL A 64 3.08 6.96 -3.48
C VAL A 64 4.27 6.22 -4.08
N LYS A 65 5.46 6.49 -3.56
CA LYS A 65 6.70 5.86 -3.99
C LYS A 65 7.05 4.71 -3.07
N ILE A 66 7.27 3.52 -3.62
CA ILE A 66 7.66 2.36 -2.83
C ILE A 66 9.12 2.53 -2.40
N THR A 67 9.38 2.53 -1.09
CA THR A 67 10.73 2.65 -0.52
C THR A 67 11.24 1.32 0.03
N SER A 68 10.34 0.41 0.41
CA SER A 68 10.72 -0.94 0.86
C SER A 68 9.61 -1.94 0.66
N ILE A 69 9.96 -3.19 0.34
CA ILE A 69 9.04 -4.32 0.27
C ILE A 69 9.67 -5.46 1.07
N GLY A 70 8.92 -6.02 2.01
CA GLY A 70 9.30 -7.19 2.79
C GLY A 70 8.17 -8.22 2.79
N SER A 71 8.53 -9.49 2.72
CA SER A 71 7.60 -10.59 3.01
C SER A 71 7.62 -10.87 4.50
N ILE A 72 6.46 -11.07 5.11
CA ILE A 72 6.28 -11.45 6.52
C ILE A 72 5.79 -12.88 6.64
#